data_AF-A0AA37NZP6-F1
#
_entry.id   AF-A0AA37NZP6-F1
#
_cell.length_a   1.000
_cell.length_b   1.000
_cell.length_c   1.000
_cell.angle_alpha   90.00
_cell.angle_beta   90.00
_cell.angle_gamma   90.00
#
_symmetry.space_group_name_H-M   'P 1'
#
loop_
_entity.id
_entity.type
_entity.pdbx_description
1 polymer ?
#
loop_
_entity_poly.entity_id
_entity_poly.type
_entity_poly.pdbx_seq_one_letter_code
_entity_poly.pdbx_strand_id
1 'polypeptide(L)'
;MPPGEEDRGHQPARTPPPCNRDEADAQLNDLLRERGLYSNDGIADGFKHGIIHRSLEILSQQLYSTETRFIHEIIQNADDNAYGKSTARGSLPSFSLSLKVHDTGNSSPVRNRTGHKKYVPETSCNEDGFSIAQIAALTDIGASTKTKCKDVHGGFTGEKGVGFKAVFRVADAVYVASGHYHFKLDNSQGMIGALRPLPFSFPAPGPISDSTRMMVELKSQAEYESIMGDLGKVHPEILLFLRRLRQISQHTANTTMSTKAK
;
A
#
# COMPACT_ATOMS: atom_id res chain seq x y z
N MET A 1 -8.15 -53.89 1.24
CA MET A 1 -7.73 -52.51 1.58
C MET A 1 -7.28 -51.85 0.28
N PRO A 2 -8.09 -50.98 -0.34
CA PRO A 2 -7.64 -50.21 -1.49
C PRO A 2 -6.73 -49.06 -1.00
N PRO A 3 -5.72 -48.64 -1.79
CA PRO A 3 -4.86 -47.53 -1.44
C PRO A 3 -5.61 -46.19 -1.63
N GLY A 4 -5.40 -45.29 -0.69
CA GLY A 4 -6.12 -44.02 -0.54
C GLY A 4 -5.91 -43.06 -1.71
N GLU A 5 -6.99 -42.39 -2.08
CA GLU A 5 -6.99 -41.24 -2.98
C GLU A 5 -6.17 -40.11 -2.35
N GLU A 6 -5.08 -39.73 -3.02
CA GLU A 6 -4.34 -38.50 -2.72
C GLU A 6 -5.26 -37.29 -2.96
N ASP A 7 -5.50 -36.55 -1.88
CA ASP A 7 -6.14 -35.24 -1.85
C ASP A 7 -5.38 -34.28 -2.79
N ARG A 8 -5.83 -34.17 -4.04
CA ARG A 8 -5.38 -33.15 -4.98
C ARG A 8 -5.92 -31.82 -4.50
N GLY A 9 -5.13 -31.14 -3.67
CA GLY A 9 -5.40 -29.79 -3.21
C GLY A 9 -5.91 -28.90 -4.34
N HIS A 10 -7.18 -28.52 -4.26
CA HIS A 10 -7.81 -27.55 -5.13
C HIS A 10 -7.07 -26.22 -4.94
N GLN A 11 -6.20 -25.85 -5.88
CA GLN A 11 -5.77 -24.45 -5.98
C GLN A 11 -7.00 -23.65 -6.38
N PRO A 12 -7.43 -22.64 -5.59
CA PRO A 12 -8.58 -21.84 -5.95
C PRO A 12 -8.33 -21.19 -7.32
N ALA A 13 -9.33 -21.24 -8.20
CA ALA A 13 -9.27 -20.61 -9.51
C ALA A 13 -8.86 -19.14 -9.36
N ARG A 14 -7.87 -18.68 -10.15
CA ARG A 14 -7.45 -17.27 -10.11
C ARG A 14 -8.62 -16.39 -10.51
N THR A 15 -9.09 -15.53 -9.59
CA THR A 15 -10.10 -14.53 -9.89
C THR A 15 -9.61 -13.65 -11.05
N PRO A 16 -10.40 -13.50 -12.13
CA PRO A 16 -10.00 -12.68 -13.28
C PRO A 16 -9.92 -11.20 -12.90
N PRO A 17 -9.04 -10.42 -13.58
CA PRO A 17 -9.02 -8.97 -13.43
C PRO A 17 -10.37 -8.37 -13.84
N PRO A 18 -10.89 -7.37 -13.11
CA PRO A 18 -12.16 -6.73 -13.43
C PRO A 18 -12.07 -5.91 -14.71
N CYS A 19 -13.19 -5.81 -15.43
CA CYS A 19 -13.31 -5.02 -16.66
C CYS A 19 -13.76 -3.57 -16.39
N ASN A 20 -14.31 -3.27 -15.20
CA ASN A 20 -14.83 -1.95 -14.84
C ASN A 20 -14.82 -1.72 -13.31
N ARG A 21 -15.20 -0.50 -12.88
CA ARG A 21 -15.25 -0.12 -11.45
C ARG A 21 -16.27 -0.94 -10.66
N ASP A 22 -17.43 -1.24 -11.24
CA ASP A 22 -18.49 -1.97 -10.54
C ASP A 22 -18.07 -3.42 -10.24
N GLU A 23 -17.43 -4.09 -11.20
CA GLU A 23 -16.87 -5.43 -11.01
C GLU A 23 -15.72 -5.42 -9.99
N ALA A 24 -14.85 -4.41 -10.04
CA ALA A 24 -13.78 -4.25 -9.06
C ALA A 24 -14.33 -4.04 -7.63
N ASP A 25 -15.35 -3.20 -7.49
CA ASP A 25 -16.01 -2.92 -6.22
C ASP A 25 -16.76 -4.17 -5.71
N ALA A 26 -17.36 -4.96 -6.59
CA ALA A 26 -17.95 -6.26 -6.24
C ALA A 26 -16.90 -7.23 -5.69
N GLN A 27 -15.74 -7.38 -6.35
CA GLN A 27 -14.66 -8.24 -5.87
C GLN A 27 -14.09 -7.78 -4.51
N LEU A 28 -13.96 -6.46 -4.29
CA LEU A 28 -13.55 -5.91 -2.98
C LEU A 28 -14.57 -6.22 -1.88
N ASN A 29 -15.86 -6.09 -2.22
CA ASN A 29 -16.96 -6.41 -1.33
C ASN A 29 -17.00 -7.90 -0.97
N ASP A 30 -16.77 -8.79 -1.94
CA ASP A 30 -16.68 -10.23 -1.71
C ASP A 30 -15.51 -10.57 -0.79
N LEU A 31 -14.33 -9.98 -1.03
CA LEU A 31 -13.16 -10.12 -0.14
C LEU A 31 -13.47 -9.69 1.30
N LEU A 32 -14.24 -8.60 1.48
CA LEU A 32 -14.67 -8.14 2.79
C LEU A 32 -15.67 -9.11 3.44
N ARG A 33 -16.59 -9.71 2.68
CA ARG A 33 -17.56 -10.70 3.19
C ARG A 33 -16.87 -11.99 3.61
N GLU A 34 -15.97 -12.52 2.78
CA GLU A 34 -15.17 -13.72 3.06
C GLU A 34 -14.39 -13.60 4.37
N ARG A 35 -13.96 -12.37 4.71
CA ARG A 35 -13.20 -12.06 5.92
C ARG A 35 -14.04 -11.61 7.11
N GLY A 36 -15.36 -11.56 6.98
CA GLY A 36 -16.25 -11.06 8.04
C GLY A 36 -16.05 -9.56 8.35
N LEU A 37 -15.57 -8.79 7.38
CA LEU A 37 -15.21 -7.36 7.49
C LEU A 37 -16.19 -6.42 6.76
N TYR A 38 -17.27 -6.97 6.17
CA TYR A 38 -18.22 -6.23 5.34
C TYR A 38 -19.08 -5.23 6.12
N SER A 39 -19.48 -5.58 7.34
CA SER A 39 -20.35 -4.74 8.18
C SER A 39 -19.54 -4.00 9.24
N ASN A 40 -19.99 -2.80 9.62
CA ASN A 40 -19.47 -2.10 10.81
C ASN A 40 -19.97 -2.72 12.13
N ASP A 41 -21.04 -3.52 12.06
CA ASP A 41 -21.65 -4.17 13.21
C ASP A 41 -20.92 -5.48 13.53
N GLY A 42 -20.10 -5.44 14.58
CA GLY A 42 -19.63 -6.62 15.28
C GLY A 42 -18.59 -7.44 14.52
N ILE A 43 -17.35 -6.98 14.53
CA ILE A 43 -16.17 -7.87 14.42
C ILE A 43 -16.36 -8.97 15.49
N ALA A 44 -16.56 -10.22 15.07
CA ALA A 44 -16.83 -11.33 15.99
C ALA A 44 -15.78 -11.37 17.12
N ASP A 45 -16.16 -11.71 18.35
CA ASP A 45 -15.25 -11.57 19.50
C ASP A 45 -13.96 -12.40 19.36
N GLY A 46 -14.02 -13.57 18.71
CA GLY A 46 -12.82 -14.35 18.35
C GLY A 46 -11.91 -13.65 17.34
N PHE A 47 -12.51 -12.88 16.41
CA PHE A 47 -11.80 -12.08 15.42
C PHE A 47 -11.16 -10.85 16.08
N LYS A 48 -11.81 -10.20 17.07
CA LYS A 48 -11.21 -9.11 17.87
C LYS A 48 -9.93 -9.55 18.60
N HIS A 49 -9.96 -10.71 19.26
CA HIS A 49 -8.79 -11.22 20.00
C HIS A 49 -7.60 -11.50 19.07
N GLY A 50 -7.86 -12.13 17.91
CA GLY A 50 -6.85 -12.32 16.88
C GLY A 50 -6.26 -11.00 16.39
N ILE A 51 -7.11 -9.99 16.14
CA ILE A 51 -6.67 -8.67 15.69
C ILE A 51 -5.79 -7.97 16.73
N ILE A 52 -6.15 -8.03 18.01
CA ILE A 52 -5.36 -7.38 19.08
C ILE A 52 -3.96 -7.98 19.15
N HIS A 53 -3.85 -9.32 19.23
CA HIS A 53 -2.55 -9.99 19.32
C HIS A 53 -1.65 -9.65 18.12
N ARG A 54 -2.22 -9.63 16.91
CA ARG A 54 -1.45 -9.31 15.68
C ARG A 54 -1.14 -7.83 15.56
N SER A 55 -2.03 -6.95 16.00
CA SER A 55 -1.74 -5.51 16.06
C SER A 55 -0.58 -5.25 17.02
N LEU A 56 -0.54 -5.94 18.17
CA LEU A 56 0.59 -5.86 19.10
C LEU A 56 1.90 -6.37 18.50
N GLU A 57 1.89 -7.49 17.76
CA GLU A 57 3.09 -7.99 17.08
C GLU A 57 3.59 -7.02 16.01
N ILE A 58 2.70 -6.50 15.16
CA ILE A 58 3.04 -5.51 14.12
C ILE A 58 3.63 -4.26 14.78
N LEU A 59 2.96 -3.73 15.80
CA LEU A 59 3.45 -2.57 16.55
C LEU A 59 4.80 -2.86 17.21
N SER A 60 4.99 -4.03 17.83
CA SER A 60 6.25 -4.41 18.46
C SER A 60 7.40 -4.49 17.45
N GLN A 61 7.19 -5.06 16.26
CA GLN A 61 8.21 -5.09 15.21
C GLN A 61 8.53 -3.69 14.68
N GLN A 62 7.53 -2.82 14.66
CA GLN A 62 7.65 -1.45 14.18
C GLN A 62 8.25 -0.49 15.22
N LEU A 63 8.12 -0.76 16.53
CA LEU A 63 8.72 0.05 17.60
C LEU A 63 10.25 0.06 17.57
N TYR A 64 10.87 -0.98 17.02
CA TYR A 64 12.32 -1.06 16.83
C TYR A 64 12.80 -0.55 15.46
N SER A 65 11.91 0.05 14.66
CA SER A 65 12.25 0.53 13.32
C SER A 65 12.66 2.01 13.30
N THR A 66 13.71 2.33 12.55
CA THR A 66 14.21 3.70 12.37
C THR A 66 13.22 4.54 11.54
N GLU A 67 13.17 5.84 11.79
CA GLU A 67 12.22 6.79 11.17
C GLU A 67 12.26 6.80 9.63
N THR A 68 13.43 6.59 9.02
CA THR A 68 13.62 6.51 7.56
C THR A 68 12.95 5.33 6.86
N ARG A 69 12.41 4.35 7.61
CA ARG A 69 11.89 3.10 7.05
C ARG A 69 10.70 3.32 6.10
N PHE A 70 9.85 4.31 6.35
CA PHE A 70 8.64 4.53 5.55
C PHE A 70 8.93 4.74 4.06
N ILE A 71 9.86 5.64 3.72
CA ILE A 71 10.19 5.95 2.32
C ILE A 71 10.84 4.75 1.64
N HIS A 72 11.74 4.05 2.33
CA HIS A 72 12.38 2.85 1.80
C HIS A 72 11.37 1.72 1.53
N GLU A 73 10.43 1.49 2.44
CA GLU A 73 9.39 0.46 2.27
C GLU A 73 8.46 0.79 1.10
N ILE A 74 8.09 2.06 0.91
CA ILE A 74 7.31 2.46 -0.27
C ILE A 74 8.10 2.27 -1.57
N ILE A 75 9.37 2.64 -1.60
CA ILE A 75 10.22 2.45 -2.79
C ILE A 75 10.39 0.95 -3.09
N GLN A 76 10.60 0.11 -2.07
CA GLN A 76 10.70 -1.34 -2.22
C GLN A 76 9.39 -1.95 -2.72
N ASN A 77 8.24 -1.51 -2.19
CA ASN A 77 6.93 -1.94 -2.69
C ASN A 77 6.75 -1.60 -4.18
N ALA A 78 7.22 -0.42 -4.60
CA ALA A 78 7.21 -0.05 -6.01
C ALA A 78 8.19 -0.93 -6.82
N ASP A 79 9.39 -1.20 -6.32
CA ASP A 79 10.38 -2.06 -6.99
C ASP A 79 9.91 -3.52 -7.17
N ASP A 80 9.07 -4.02 -6.27
CA ASP A 80 8.51 -5.37 -6.35
C ASP A 80 7.36 -5.51 -7.37
N ASN A 81 6.92 -4.41 -7.99
CA ASN A 81 5.81 -4.42 -8.94
C ASN A 81 6.18 -5.04 -10.30
N ALA A 82 5.13 -5.40 -11.04
CA ALA A 82 5.24 -5.76 -12.45
C ALA A 82 5.11 -4.50 -13.34
N TYR A 83 5.90 -4.44 -14.41
CA TYR A 83 5.97 -3.30 -15.33
C TYR A 83 5.87 -3.74 -16.80
N GLY A 84 5.24 -4.89 -17.08
CA GLY A 84 5.17 -5.45 -18.43
C GLY A 84 4.46 -4.53 -19.41
N LYS A 85 3.36 -3.87 -19.00
CA LYS A 85 2.58 -2.95 -19.84
C LYS A 85 3.35 -1.68 -20.15
N SER A 86 4.00 -1.07 -19.15
CA SER A 86 4.76 0.17 -19.34
C SER A 86 6.03 -0.07 -20.16
N THR A 87 6.75 -1.16 -19.90
CA THR A 87 7.95 -1.52 -20.68
C THR A 87 7.62 -1.89 -22.13
N ALA A 88 6.51 -2.60 -22.39
CA ALA A 88 6.06 -2.88 -23.75
C ALA A 88 5.72 -1.60 -24.55
N ARG A 89 5.36 -0.51 -23.87
CA ARG A 89 5.15 0.82 -24.47
C ARG A 89 6.42 1.67 -24.56
N GLY A 90 7.59 1.12 -24.21
CA GLY A 90 8.87 1.84 -24.25
C GLY A 90 9.12 2.76 -23.05
N SER A 91 8.30 2.68 -21.99
CA SER A 91 8.48 3.49 -20.79
C SER A 91 9.36 2.78 -19.76
N LEU A 92 10.21 3.54 -19.08
CA LEU A 92 11.00 3.03 -17.95
C LEU A 92 10.10 2.80 -16.72
N PRO A 93 10.29 1.71 -15.97
CA PRO A 93 9.70 1.53 -14.65
C PRO A 93 10.04 2.72 -13.75
N SER A 94 9.02 3.44 -13.30
CA SER A 94 9.16 4.71 -12.62
C SER A 94 8.22 4.83 -11.43
N PHE A 95 8.75 5.46 -10.38
CA PHE A 95 8.04 5.80 -9.17
C PHE A 95 8.18 7.29 -8.90
N SER A 96 7.10 7.93 -8.50
CA SER A 96 7.07 9.33 -8.11
C SER A 96 6.44 9.50 -6.74
N LEU A 97 7.04 10.33 -5.90
CA LEU A 97 6.50 10.78 -4.63
C LEU A 97 6.38 12.30 -4.64
N SER A 98 5.20 12.80 -4.32
CA SER A 98 4.94 14.23 -4.18
C SER A 98 4.41 14.56 -2.80
N LEU A 99 4.99 15.58 -2.16
CA LEU A 99 4.57 16.12 -0.87
C LEU A 99 3.87 17.45 -1.11
N LYS A 100 2.54 17.43 -1.18
CA LYS A 100 1.72 18.64 -1.38
C LYS A 100 1.13 19.11 -0.06
N VAL A 101 1.04 20.42 0.08
CA VAL A 101 0.25 21.09 1.12
C VAL A 101 -0.97 21.68 0.44
N HIS A 102 -2.16 21.25 0.84
CA HIS A 102 -3.42 21.81 0.36
C HIS A 102 -3.99 22.72 1.45
N ASP A 103 -4.34 23.95 1.10
CA ASP A 103 -5.24 24.75 1.92
C ASP A 103 -6.65 24.15 1.80
N THR A 104 -7.21 23.71 2.92
CA THR A 104 -8.57 23.18 2.96
C THR A 104 -9.55 24.35 3.08
N GLY A 105 -10.14 24.76 1.96
CA GLY A 105 -11.52 25.22 1.99
C GLY A 105 -12.47 24.07 2.37
N ASN A 106 -13.72 24.38 2.74
CA ASN A 106 -14.74 23.46 3.27
C ASN A 106 -15.13 22.25 2.37
N SER A 107 -14.46 22.01 1.24
CA SER A 107 -14.85 21.04 0.20
C SER A 107 -13.88 19.85 0.01
N SER A 108 -12.92 19.62 0.92
CA SER A 108 -11.97 18.50 0.78
C SER A 108 -12.55 17.17 1.32
N PRO A 109 -12.54 16.07 0.53
CA PRO A 109 -13.14 14.78 0.92
C PRO A 109 -12.33 13.96 1.95
N VAL A 110 -11.22 14.47 2.49
CA VAL A 110 -10.41 13.72 3.49
C VAL A 110 -10.34 14.46 4.81
N ARG A 111 -10.41 13.72 5.93
CA ARG A 111 -10.86 14.26 7.22
C ARG A 111 -9.85 15.27 7.75
N ASN A 112 -10.37 16.30 8.41
CA ASN A 112 -9.57 17.34 9.02
C ASN A 112 -9.49 17.07 10.53
N ARG A 113 -8.28 16.85 11.05
CA ARG A 113 -8.02 16.80 12.49
C ARG A 113 -7.23 18.00 13.00
N THR A 114 -6.50 18.73 12.13
CA THR A 114 -5.54 19.76 12.54
C THR A 114 -5.50 20.93 11.55
N GLY A 115 -6.48 21.84 11.65
CA GLY A 115 -6.40 23.19 11.07
C GLY A 115 -6.65 23.32 9.56
N HIS A 116 -6.40 24.53 9.02
CA HIS A 116 -6.73 24.91 7.64
C HIS A 116 -5.80 24.35 6.55
N LYS A 117 -4.76 23.59 6.94
CA LYS A 117 -3.76 23.02 6.02
C LYS A 117 -3.77 21.51 6.11
N LYS A 118 -3.63 20.88 4.95
CA LYS A 118 -3.68 19.44 4.81
C LYS A 118 -2.45 18.93 4.08
N TYR A 119 -1.78 18.00 4.72
CA TYR A 119 -0.51 17.45 4.29
C TYR A 119 -0.77 16.11 3.61
N VAL A 120 -0.58 16.09 2.30
CA VAL A 120 -0.98 14.95 1.47
C VAL A 120 0.22 14.49 0.65
N PRO A 121 0.92 13.45 1.13
CA PRO A 121 1.78 12.66 0.28
C PRO A 121 0.95 11.94 -0.79
N GLU A 122 1.30 12.13 -2.05
CA GLU A 122 0.79 11.35 -3.17
C GLU A 122 1.94 10.58 -3.83
N THR A 123 1.73 9.30 -4.10
CA THR A 123 2.63 8.48 -4.91
C THR A 123 1.99 8.14 -6.25
N SER A 124 2.83 7.92 -7.27
CA SER A 124 2.42 7.38 -8.57
C SER A 124 3.47 6.40 -9.08
N CYS A 125 3.01 5.28 -9.63
CA CYS A 125 3.85 4.22 -10.14
C CYS A 125 3.26 3.69 -11.45
N ASN A 126 4.04 3.62 -12.53
CA ASN A 126 3.59 3.15 -13.84
C ASN A 126 3.61 1.60 -13.98
N GLU A 127 3.22 0.92 -12.91
CA GLU A 127 3.14 -0.54 -12.85
C GLU A 127 1.90 -1.09 -13.56
N ASP A 128 1.79 -2.41 -13.64
CA ASP A 128 0.71 -3.10 -14.38
C ASP A 128 -0.65 -3.03 -13.68
N GLY A 129 -0.65 -2.68 -12.39
CA GLY A 129 -1.82 -2.52 -11.54
C GLY A 129 -2.04 -3.70 -10.62
N PHE A 130 -2.84 -3.46 -9.57
CA PHE A 130 -3.15 -4.46 -8.55
C PHE A 130 -4.10 -5.52 -9.07
N SER A 131 -3.87 -6.75 -8.63
CA SER A 131 -4.83 -7.84 -8.65
C SER A 131 -5.57 -7.94 -7.31
N ILE A 132 -6.76 -8.54 -7.30
CA ILE A 132 -7.48 -8.83 -6.05
C ILE A 132 -6.64 -9.69 -5.09
N ALA A 133 -5.80 -10.59 -5.61
CA ALA A 133 -4.90 -11.40 -4.79
C ALA A 133 -3.81 -10.55 -4.09
N GLN A 134 -3.27 -9.53 -4.78
CA GLN A 134 -2.34 -8.58 -4.16
C GLN A 134 -3.04 -7.72 -3.11
N ILE A 135 -4.27 -7.25 -3.38
CA ILE A 135 -5.07 -6.47 -2.40
C ILE A 135 -5.40 -7.33 -1.19
N ALA A 136 -5.79 -8.59 -1.41
CA ALA A 136 -6.03 -9.55 -0.35
C ALA A 136 -4.77 -9.76 0.49
N ALA A 137 -3.60 -9.98 -0.11
CA ALA A 137 -2.34 -10.13 0.61
C ALA A 137 -1.93 -8.86 1.37
N LEU A 138 -2.12 -7.67 0.77
CA LEU A 138 -1.83 -6.37 1.38
C LEU A 138 -2.64 -6.13 2.65
N THR A 139 -3.89 -6.58 2.63
CA THR A 139 -4.87 -6.39 3.70
C THR A 139 -5.02 -7.62 4.59
N ASP A 140 -4.26 -8.68 4.34
CA ASP A 140 -4.34 -9.91 5.09
C ASP A 140 -3.79 -9.73 6.52
N ILE A 141 -4.41 -10.44 7.43
CA ILE A 141 -4.12 -10.43 8.87
C ILE A 141 -3.00 -11.44 9.19
N GLY A 142 -2.83 -12.50 8.38
CA GLY A 142 -2.02 -13.68 8.73
C GLY A 142 -0.80 -14.02 7.86
N ALA A 143 -0.66 -13.51 6.64
CA ALA A 143 0.46 -13.87 5.76
C ALA A 143 1.84 -13.30 6.17
N SER A 144 1.90 -12.35 7.11
CA SER A 144 3.15 -11.81 7.66
C SER A 144 3.93 -12.82 8.54
N THR A 145 3.46 -14.05 8.65
CA THR A 145 4.08 -15.12 9.45
C THR A 145 4.72 -16.24 8.62
N LYS A 146 4.95 -16.08 7.31
CA LYS A 146 5.82 -17.04 6.61
C LYS A 146 7.26 -16.84 7.06
N THR A 147 7.59 -17.64 8.08
CA THR A 147 8.88 -18.04 8.61
C THR A 147 10.03 -17.76 7.65
N LYS A 148 11.05 -17.07 8.16
CA LYS A 148 12.39 -16.89 7.58
C LYS A 148 12.91 -18.14 6.86
N CYS A 149 12.63 -18.30 5.58
CA CYS A 149 13.49 -19.06 4.70
C CYS A 149 14.53 -18.07 4.17
N LYS A 150 15.70 -18.08 4.82
CA LYS A 150 16.89 -17.39 4.35
C LYS A 150 17.33 -18.05 3.03
N ASP A 151 16.85 -17.55 1.91
CA ASP A 151 17.53 -17.82 0.64
C ASP A 151 18.89 -17.10 0.68
N VAL A 152 19.96 -17.87 0.58
CA VAL A 152 21.37 -17.46 0.71
C VAL A 152 21.80 -16.45 -0.37
N HIS A 153 20.90 -16.10 -1.31
CA HIS A 153 21.11 -15.11 -2.36
C HIS A 153 20.00 -14.02 -2.42
N GLY A 154 19.12 -13.96 -1.42
CA GLY A 154 17.98 -13.03 -1.39
C GLY A 154 18.30 -11.74 -0.65
N GLY A 155 18.43 -10.63 -1.38
CA GLY A 155 18.37 -9.29 -0.80
C GLY A 155 17.08 -9.08 0.03
N PHE A 156 17.05 -8.02 0.84
CA PHE A 156 15.94 -7.62 1.74
C PHE A 156 14.57 -8.00 1.17
N THR A 157 14.10 -9.21 1.52
CA THR A 157 12.78 -9.69 1.15
C THR A 157 11.86 -9.20 2.25
N GLY A 158 11.37 -7.97 2.07
CA GLY A 158 10.35 -7.40 2.93
C GLY A 158 9.16 -8.34 2.98
N GLU A 159 8.77 -8.73 4.19
CA GLU A 159 7.57 -9.53 4.43
C GLU A 159 6.38 -8.78 3.82
N LYS A 160 5.83 -9.31 2.72
CA LYS A 160 4.71 -8.70 2.00
C LYS A 160 3.59 -8.36 2.99
N GLY A 161 3.23 -7.08 3.07
CA GLY A 161 2.17 -6.58 3.94
C GLY A 161 2.64 -5.95 5.27
N VAL A 162 3.79 -6.34 5.85
CA VAL A 162 4.30 -5.69 7.09
C VAL A 162 4.84 -4.29 6.77
N GLY A 163 5.63 -4.20 5.70
CA GLY A 163 6.20 -2.95 5.22
C GLY A 163 5.14 -1.92 4.87
N PHE A 164 4.10 -2.34 4.14
CA PHE A 164 3.00 -1.46 3.79
C PHE A 164 2.23 -0.98 5.03
N LYS A 165 1.94 -1.85 6.00
CA LYS A 165 1.23 -1.46 7.24
C LYS A 165 1.97 -0.41 8.06
N ALA A 166 3.28 -0.24 7.86
CA ALA A 166 4.05 0.83 8.51
C ALA A 166 3.55 2.24 8.15
N VAL A 167 2.89 2.43 6.99
CA VAL A 167 2.25 3.71 6.63
C VAL A 167 1.26 4.18 7.69
N PHE A 168 0.59 3.26 8.39
CA PHE A 168 -0.43 3.59 9.38
C PHE A 168 0.14 4.03 10.74
N ARG A 169 1.47 4.05 10.89
CA ARG A 169 2.13 4.78 11.98
C ARG A 169 1.92 6.28 11.82
N VAL A 170 2.05 6.76 10.59
CA VAL A 170 2.04 8.18 10.24
C VAL A 170 0.71 8.62 9.61
N ALA A 171 -0.12 7.67 9.18
CA ALA A 171 -1.37 7.91 8.47
C ALA A 171 -2.61 7.35 9.18
N ASP A 172 -3.72 8.07 9.05
CA ASP A 172 -5.07 7.62 9.44
C ASP A 172 -5.75 6.84 8.30
N ALA A 173 -5.45 7.19 7.04
CA ALA A 173 -6.00 6.51 5.88
C ALA A 173 -5.04 6.53 4.68
N VAL A 174 -5.19 5.54 3.81
CA VAL A 174 -4.54 5.49 2.51
C VAL A 174 -5.60 5.24 1.44
N TYR A 175 -5.65 6.13 0.46
CA TYR A 175 -6.49 5.97 -0.73
C TYR A 175 -5.63 5.40 -1.84
N VAL A 176 -6.11 4.39 -2.55
CA VAL A 176 -5.40 3.73 -3.63
C VAL A 176 -6.27 3.75 -4.88
N ALA A 177 -5.66 4.03 -6.02
CA ALA A 177 -6.27 3.86 -7.33
C ALA A 177 -5.31 3.09 -8.23
N SER A 178 -5.72 1.90 -8.64
CA SER A 178 -4.89 1.01 -9.47
C SER A 178 -5.76 0.28 -10.48
N GLY A 179 -5.68 0.70 -11.75
CA GLY A 179 -6.62 0.24 -12.78
C GLY A 179 -8.08 0.52 -12.36
N HIS A 180 -8.89 -0.54 -12.28
CA HIS A 180 -10.28 -0.46 -11.83
C HIS A 180 -10.45 -0.58 -10.31
N TYR A 181 -9.42 -0.93 -9.54
CA TYR A 181 -9.53 -0.99 -8.08
C TYR A 181 -9.25 0.38 -7.45
N HIS A 182 -10.29 1.08 -7.03
CA HIS A 182 -10.15 2.28 -6.19
C HIS A 182 -10.76 2.01 -4.83
N PHE A 183 -9.93 2.12 -3.80
CA PHE A 183 -10.31 1.76 -2.45
C PHE A 183 -9.60 2.60 -1.41
N LYS A 184 -10.17 2.65 -0.21
CA LYS A 184 -9.63 3.28 0.97
C LYS A 184 -9.29 2.21 1.99
N LEU A 185 -8.09 2.30 2.55
CA LEU A 185 -7.69 1.61 3.76
C LEU A 185 -7.78 2.59 4.92
N ASP A 186 -8.71 2.35 5.84
CA ASP A 186 -8.98 3.22 6.99
C ASP A 186 -8.43 2.60 8.27
N ASN A 187 -7.56 3.33 8.96
CA ASN A 187 -7.01 2.96 10.26
C ASN A 187 -7.38 3.96 11.36
N SER A 188 -8.40 4.80 11.16
CA SER A 188 -8.78 5.82 12.15
C SER A 188 -9.28 5.25 13.48
N GLN A 189 -9.60 3.95 13.52
CA GLN A 189 -9.95 3.18 14.74
C GLN A 189 -8.76 2.38 15.33
N GLY A 190 -7.54 2.54 14.79
CA GLY A 190 -6.34 1.87 15.30
C GLY A 190 -6.25 0.36 15.01
N MET A 191 -7.05 -0.14 14.09
CA MET A 191 -7.11 -1.56 13.72
C MET A 191 -6.10 -1.94 12.63
N ILE A 192 -4.81 -1.67 12.85
CA ILE A 192 -3.73 -1.94 11.88
C ILE A 192 -3.70 -3.44 11.48
N GLY A 193 -4.11 -4.31 12.40
CA GLY A 193 -4.22 -5.75 12.16
C GLY A 193 -5.35 -6.16 11.20
N ALA A 194 -6.33 -5.30 10.90
CA ALA A 194 -7.52 -5.63 10.10
C ALA A 194 -7.91 -4.51 9.13
N LEU A 195 -6.98 -4.14 8.25
CA LEU A 195 -7.25 -3.13 7.23
C LEU A 195 -8.31 -3.63 6.25
N ARG A 196 -9.31 -2.79 5.99
CA ARG A 196 -10.41 -3.07 5.07
C ARG A 196 -10.20 -2.31 3.77
N PRO A 197 -10.10 -2.97 2.59
CA PRO A 197 -10.06 -2.29 1.30
C PRO A 197 -11.48 -1.87 0.89
N LEU A 198 -11.98 -0.81 1.50
CA LEU A 198 -13.33 -0.30 1.25
C LEU A 198 -13.40 0.36 -0.12
N PRO A 199 -14.32 -0.02 -1.03
CA PRO A 199 -14.53 0.69 -2.29
C PRO A 199 -14.66 2.20 -2.08
N PHE A 200 -13.82 2.98 -2.78
CA PHE A 200 -13.78 4.43 -2.60
C PHE A 200 -13.16 5.13 -3.81
N SER A 201 -13.84 6.16 -4.33
CA SER A 201 -13.32 6.96 -5.45
C SER A 201 -12.09 7.77 -5.06
N PHE A 202 -11.05 7.73 -5.89
CA PHE A 202 -9.80 8.43 -5.58
C PHE A 202 -10.02 9.95 -5.40
N PRO A 203 -9.61 10.54 -4.27
CA PRO A 203 -10.01 11.90 -3.91
C PRO A 203 -9.21 13.02 -4.61
N ALA A 204 -8.12 12.69 -5.31
CA ALA A 204 -7.26 13.68 -5.98
C ALA A 204 -7.47 13.68 -7.50
N PRO A 205 -7.47 14.86 -8.15
CA PRO A 205 -7.59 14.98 -9.59
C PRO A 205 -6.36 14.42 -10.31
N GLY A 206 -6.48 14.25 -11.63
CA GLY A 206 -5.42 13.80 -12.52
C GLY A 206 -5.64 12.39 -13.06
N PRO A 207 -4.89 12.01 -14.10
CA PRO A 207 -5.05 10.71 -14.73
C PRO A 207 -4.73 9.59 -13.74
N ILE A 208 -5.57 8.56 -13.74
CA ILE A 208 -5.35 7.28 -13.05
C ILE A 208 -5.01 6.19 -14.08
N SER A 209 -5.34 6.41 -15.36
CA SER A 209 -5.04 5.49 -16.45
C SER A 209 -3.55 5.14 -16.50
N ASP A 210 -3.24 3.86 -16.53
CA ASP A 210 -1.88 3.30 -16.64
C ASP A 210 -0.93 3.58 -15.45
N SER A 211 -1.47 3.92 -14.27
CA SER A 211 -0.66 4.03 -13.06
C SER A 211 -1.40 3.56 -11.81
N THR A 212 -0.63 3.12 -10.83
CA THR A 212 -1.07 2.99 -9.44
C THR A 212 -0.75 4.27 -8.71
N ARG A 213 -1.78 4.95 -8.21
CA ARG A 213 -1.67 6.15 -7.37
C ARG A 213 -2.06 5.83 -5.95
N MET A 214 -1.34 6.40 -4.99
CA MET A 214 -1.74 6.38 -3.59
C MET A 214 -1.75 7.79 -3.03
N MET A 215 -2.73 8.07 -2.18
CA MET A 215 -2.81 9.32 -1.43
C MET A 215 -2.88 8.99 0.05
N VAL A 216 -1.98 9.56 0.83
CA VAL A 216 -1.82 9.27 2.26
C VAL A 216 -2.42 10.42 3.09
N GLU A 217 -3.33 10.10 3.99
CA GLU A 217 -3.88 11.03 4.97
C GLU A 217 -3.06 10.97 6.25
N LEU A 218 -2.15 11.92 6.44
CA LEU A 218 -1.26 11.97 7.60
C LEU A 218 -2.00 12.34 8.90
N LYS A 219 -1.52 11.82 10.03
CA LYS A 219 -2.09 12.07 11.36
C LYS A 219 -1.87 13.50 11.85
N SER A 220 -0.75 14.11 11.48
CA SER A 220 -0.37 15.45 11.95
C SER A 220 0.66 16.12 11.05
N GLN A 221 0.88 17.42 11.29
CA GLN A 221 1.96 18.19 10.65
C GLN A 221 3.36 17.68 11.01
N ALA A 222 3.56 17.17 12.23
CA ALA A 222 4.86 16.65 12.65
C ALA A 222 5.29 15.45 11.78
N GLU A 223 4.33 14.59 11.41
CA GLU A 223 4.59 13.46 10.51
C GLU A 223 5.00 13.93 9.11
N TYR A 224 4.37 14.99 8.61
CA TYR A 224 4.74 15.58 7.32
C TYR A 224 6.18 16.11 7.33
N GLU A 225 6.56 16.85 8.39
CA GLU A 225 7.90 17.40 8.54
C GLU A 225 8.95 16.28 8.65
N SER A 226 8.65 15.21 9.39
CA SER A 226 9.50 14.00 9.46
C SER A 226 9.68 13.37 8.08
N ILE A 227 8.59 13.16 7.34
CA ILE A 227 8.63 12.56 5.99
C ILE A 227 9.40 13.46 5.02
N MET A 228 9.23 14.78 5.07
CA MET A 228 10.05 15.70 4.27
C MET A 228 11.53 15.56 4.60
N GLY A 229 11.88 15.52 5.90
CA GLY A 229 13.26 15.37 6.36
C GLY A 229 13.88 14.08 5.87
N ASP A 230 13.13 12.98 5.91
CA ASP A 230 13.60 11.67 5.43
C ASP A 230 13.68 11.59 3.91
N LEU A 231 12.76 12.23 3.20
CA LEU A 231 12.80 12.29 1.74
C LEU A 231 14.09 12.98 1.25
N GLY A 232 14.52 14.04 1.94
CA GLY A 232 15.78 14.72 1.66
C GLY A 232 17.04 13.86 1.87
N LYS A 233 16.94 12.75 2.61
CA LYS A 233 18.04 11.79 2.85
C LYS A 233 18.08 10.66 1.81
N VAL A 234 17.12 10.59 0.89
CA VAL A 234 17.10 9.54 -0.13
C VAL A 234 18.17 9.82 -1.17
N HIS A 235 19.22 9.01 -1.14
CA HIS A 235 20.35 9.12 -2.04
C HIS A 235 20.10 8.43 -3.40
N PRO A 236 20.51 9.02 -4.53
CA PRO A 236 20.42 8.44 -5.88
C PRO A 236 20.91 6.99 -6.01
N GLU A 237 21.89 6.62 -5.20
CA GLU A 237 22.54 5.32 -5.14
C GLU A 237 21.57 4.18 -4.77
N ILE A 238 20.40 4.49 -4.21
CA ILE A 238 19.36 3.48 -3.94
C ILE A 238 19.01 2.70 -5.22
N LEU A 239 19.00 3.36 -6.39
CA LEU A 239 18.69 2.74 -7.68
C LEU A 239 19.69 1.64 -8.06
N LEU A 240 20.92 1.63 -7.52
CA LEU A 240 21.91 0.57 -7.76
C LEU A 240 21.48 -0.76 -7.12
N PHE A 241 20.62 -0.70 -6.11
CA PHE A 241 20.16 -1.86 -5.34
C PHE A 241 18.73 -2.27 -5.70
N LEU A 242 18.06 -1.52 -6.57
CA LEU A 242 16.70 -1.81 -7.05
C LEU A 242 16.74 -2.75 -8.27
N ARG A 243 15.76 -3.65 -8.35
CA ARG A 243 15.72 -4.73 -9.35
C ARG A 243 14.91 -4.34 -10.59
N ARG A 244 13.83 -3.59 -10.42
CA ARG A 244 12.86 -3.25 -11.47
C ARG A 244 12.82 -1.75 -11.75
N LEU A 245 12.73 -0.94 -10.70
CA LEU A 245 12.64 0.51 -10.82
C LEU A 245 13.90 1.08 -11.48
N ARG A 246 13.69 1.93 -12.48
CA ARG A 246 14.74 2.61 -13.23
C ARG A 246 14.72 4.11 -13.04
N GLN A 247 13.65 4.65 -12.48
CA GLN A 247 13.51 6.08 -12.24
C GLN A 247 12.73 6.34 -10.94
N ILE A 248 13.25 7.26 -10.13
CA ILE A 248 12.56 7.80 -8.96
C ILE A 248 12.50 9.32 -9.11
N SER A 249 11.30 9.87 -8.97
CA SER A 249 11.05 11.31 -8.96
C SER A 249 10.49 11.74 -7.61
N GLN A 250 10.91 12.91 -7.14
CA GLN A 250 10.46 13.52 -5.90
C GLN A 250 10.01 14.94 -6.20
N HIS A 251 8.82 15.29 -5.73
CA HIS A 251 8.25 16.62 -5.91
C HIS A 251 7.84 17.19 -4.55
N THR A 252 8.50 18.23 -4.10
CA THR A 252 8.11 19.02 -2.93
C THR A 252 7.63 20.39 -3.39
N ALA A 253 7.03 21.17 -2.49
CA ALA A 253 6.56 22.53 -2.81
C ALA A 253 7.65 23.41 -3.46
N ASN A 254 8.93 23.18 -3.13
CA ASN A 254 10.05 24.04 -3.54
C ASN A 254 11.05 23.34 -4.47
N THR A 255 10.95 22.04 -4.70
CA THR A 255 12.00 21.29 -5.40
C THR A 255 11.45 20.06 -6.12
N THR A 256 11.83 19.89 -7.38
CA THR A 256 11.67 18.64 -8.11
C THR A 256 13.04 18.01 -8.32
N MET A 257 13.24 16.80 -7.82
CA MET A 257 14.42 15.99 -8.07
C MET A 257 14.01 14.73 -8.85
N SER A 258 14.80 14.34 -9.84
CA SER A 258 14.57 13.09 -10.56
C SER A 258 15.89 12.38 -10.77
N THR A 259 15.92 11.11 -10.40
CA THR A 259 17.08 10.24 -10.58
C THR A 259 16.70 9.08 -11.49
N LYS A 260 17.56 8.80 -12.47
CA LYS A 260 17.43 7.68 -13.40
C LYS A 260 18.66 6.77 -13.27
N ALA A 261 18.44 5.46 -13.34
CA ALA A 261 19.51 4.49 -13.52
C ALA A 261 20.22 4.77 -14.85
N LYS A 262 21.54 4.65 -14.85
CA LYS A 262 22.36 4.70 -16.08
C LYS A 262 22.15 3.45 -16.93
#